data_AF-A0A833E307-F1
#
_entry.id   AF-A0A833E307-F1
#
_cell.length_a   1.000
_cell.length_b   1.000
_cell.length_c   1.000
_cell.angle_alpha   90.00
_cell.angle_beta   90.00
_cell.angle_gamma   90.00
#
_symmetry.space_group_name_H-M   'P 1'
#
loop_
_entity.id
_entity.type
_entity.pdbx_description
1 polymer ?
#
loop_
_entity_poly.entity_id
_entity_poly.type
_entity_poly.pdbx_seq_one_letter_code
_entity_poly.pdbx_strand_id
1 'polypeptide(L)'
;MKTGAVWLITILLLGVVASGCIGGEKETTPTQTSSAGVSQTQATSAEVQLTGDFTKDVIAIGKVLEQNGINEVKFSAWGSGDPNSVMRVYGIVEAARRINRVWEENGIKVKIVITDTHYVASFQDAYQEYLSKQPLGQAGDFFVNSYAFLSTLADEGYILDITDYANAYKNVIDDFYPSLIEASKFNGR
;
A
#
# COMPACT_ATOMS: atom_id res chain seq x y z
N MET A 1 -1.31 2.76 -42.19
CA MET A 1 0.01 3.20 -41.68
C MET A 1 -0.27 4.16 -40.53
N LYS A 2 0.11 3.98 -39.26
CA LYS A 2 1.08 3.09 -38.63
C LYS A 2 0.55 2.70 -37.24
N THR A 3 0.41 1.40 -37.01
CA THR A 3 0.44 0.73 -35.71
C THR A 3 1.80 0.95 -35.07
N GLY A 4 1.88 1.71 -33.97
CA GLY A 4 3.18 2.04 -33.38
C GLY A 4 3.17 2.41 -31.89
N ALA A 5 2.06 2.25 -31.17
CA ALA A 5 1.96 2.66 -29.76
C ALA A 5 1.61 1.52 -28.77
N VAL A 6 1.44 0.28 -29.26
CA VAL A 6 0.96 -0.84 -28.42
C VAL A 6 2.08 -1.77 -27.92
N TRP A 7 3.36 -1.48 -28.23
CA TRP A 7 4.49 -2.36 -27.90
C TRP A 7 5.48 -1.84 -26.85
N LEU A 8 5.17 -0.72 -26.18
CA LEU A 8 6.08 -0.10 -25.20
C LEU A 8 5.73 -0.35 -23.73
N ILE A 9 4.60 -1.02 -23.44
CA ILE A 9 4.19 -1.38 -22.07
C ILE A 9 4.58 -2.83 -21.72
N THR A 10 5.04 -3.62 -22.71
CA THR A 10 5.40 -5.05 -22.51
C THR A 10 6.87 -5.27 -22.15
N ILE A 11 7.71 -4.23 -22.09
CA ILE A 11 9.17 -4.33 -21.82
C ILE A 11 9.56 -3.74 -20.45
N LEU A 12 8.61 -3.46 -19.56
CA LEU A 12 8.90 -3.04 -18.18
C LEU A 12 8.65 -4.12 -17.11
N LEU A 13 8.63 -5.40 -17.52
CA LEU A 13 8.37 -6.56 -16.64
C LEU A 13 9.56 -7.55 -16.54
N LEU A 14 10.75 -7.17 -17.01
CA LEU A 14 11.97 -7.98 -16.87
C LEU A 14 13.13 -7.08 -16.42
N GLY A 15 13.29 -6.94 -15.11
CA GLY A 15 14.32 -6.05 -14.59
C GLY A 15 14.56 -6.07 -13.08
N VAL A 16 14.56 -7.23 -12.42
CA VAL A 16 15.32 -7.39 -11.17
C VAL A 16 16.12 -8.68 -11.26
N VAL A 17 17.33 -8.54 -11.79
CA VAL A 17 18.39 -9.55 -11.70
C VAL A 17 18.90 -9.56 -10.28
N ALA A 18 18.71 -10.69 -9.61
CA ALA A 18 19.38 -11.00 -8.35
C ALA A 18 20.90 -10.90 -8.54
N SER A 19 21.51 -9.89 -7.93
CA SER A 19 22.96 -9.81 -7.77
C SER A 19 23.33 -10.38 -6.41
N GLY A 20 24.16 -11.44 -6.42
CA GLY A 20 24.90 -11.86 -5.23
C GLY A 20 24.91 -13.37 -5.01
N CYS A 21 25.77 -14.07 -5.76
CA CYS A 21 26.64 -15.12 -5.25
C CYS A 21 27.66 -15.48 -6.34
N ILE A 22 28.83 -14.86 -6.24
CA ILE A 22 30.06 -15.24 -6.92
C ILE A 22 30.59 -16.53 -6.27
N GLY A 23 30.89 -17.57 -7.05
CA GLY A 23 31.55 -18.78 -6.56
C GLY A 23 31.70 -19.90 -7.59
N GLY A 24 32.80 -19.87 -8.35
CA GLY A 24 33.68 -21.00 -8.72
C GLY A 24 33.14 -22.28 -9.40
N GLU A 25 33.45 -22.40 -10.71
CA GLU A 25 33.97 -23.58 -11.45
C GLU A 25 33.54 -25.03 -11.09
N LYS A 26 32.81 -25.71 -12.01
CA LYS A 26 33.30 -26.81 -12.90
C LYS A 26 32.15 -27.60 -13.59
N GLU A 27 32.40 -28.03 -14.82
CA GLU A 27 31.55 -28.76 -15.76
C GLU A 27 31.07 -30.15 -15.29
N THR A 28 29.88 -30.58 -15.72
CA THR A 28 29.61 -31.86 -16.43
C THR A 28 28.14 -31.99 -16.87
N THR A 29 27.93 -32.52 -18.08
CA THR A 29 26.67 -32.78 -18.82
C THR A 29 26.31 -34.28 -18.75
N PRO A 30 25.16 -34.81 -19.26
CA PRO A 30 23.71 -34.59 -19.03
C PRO A 30 22.99 -35.85 -18.47
N THR A 31 21.72 -35.80 -18.05
CA THR A 31 20.68 -36.87 -18.25
C THR A 31 19.26 -36.33 -17.94
N GLN A 32 18.31 -36.72 -18.80
CA GLN A 32 16.89 -36.36 -18.82
C GLN A 32 16.09 -36.87 -17.61
N THR A 33 15.06 -36.12 -17.18
CA THR A 33 13.81 -36.69 -16.62
C THR A 33 12.63 -35.76 -16.92
N SER A 34 11.56 -36.37 -17.43
CA SER A 34 10.30 -35.77 -17.85
C SER A 34 9.44 -35.25 -16.69
N SER A 35 8.65 -34.23 -17.00
CA SER A 35 7.32 -33.89 -16.47
C SER A 35 7.12 -33.79 -14.96
N ALA A 36 7.05 -32.55 -14.48
CA ALA A 36 5.99 -32.14 -13.56
C ALA A 36 5.50 -30.76 -14.02
N GLY A 37 4.28 -30.73 -14.55
CA GLY A 37 3.61 -29.49 -14.90
C GLY A 37 3.47 -28.65 -13.65
N VAL A 38 4.18 -27.53 -13.58
CA VAL A 38 3.90 -26.47 -12.63
C VAL A 38 2.56 -25.89 -13.07
N SER A 39 1.50 -26.36 -12.45
CA SER A 39 0.20 -25.74 -12.52
C SER A 39 0.36 -24.34 -11.94
N GLN A 40 0.57 -23.36 -12.81
CA GLN A 40 0.42 -21.96 -12.47
C GLN A 40 -1.04 -21.80 -12.07
N THR A 41 -1.31 -21.78 -10.77
CA THR A 41 -2.57 -21.26 -10.24
C THR A 41 -2.62 -19.80 -10.66
N GLN A 42 -3.25 -19.57 -11.80
CA GLN A 42 -3.54 -18.26 -12.33
C GLN A 42 -4.50 -17.60 -11.34
N ALA A 43 -3.97 -16.75 -10.47
CA ALA A 43 -4.75 -15.95 -9.56
C ALA A 43 -5.67 -15.05 -10.39
N THR A 44 -6.93 -15.43 -10.52
CA THR A 44 -7.99 -14.51 -10.90
C THR A 44 -8.12 -13.48 -9.80
N SER A 45 -7.39 -12.37 -9.95
CA SER A 45 -7.55 -11.15 -9.15
C SER A 45 -8.97 -10.62 -9.37
N ALA A 46 -9.91 -11.08 -8.55
CA ALA A 46 -11.22 -10.47 -8.46
C ALA A 46 -11.02 -9.09 -7.81
N GLU A 47 -11.09 -8.03 -8.62
CA GLU A 47 -11.07 -6.66 -8.14
C GLU A 47 -12.32 -6.43 -7.27
N VAL A 48 -12.12 -5.97 -6.03
CA VAL A 48 -13.23 -5.68 -5.11
C VAL A 48 -13.81 -4.33 -5.48
N GLN A 49 -15.07 -4.31 -5.94
CA GLN A 49 -15.81 -3.07 -6.12
C GLN A 49 -16.35 -2.58 -4.78
N LEU A 50 -16.00 -1.34 -4.42
CA LEU A 50 -16.47 -0.71 -3.19
C LEU A 50 -17.95 -0.35 -3.31
N THR A 51 -18.71 -0.67 -2.28
CA THR A 51 -20.15 -0.42 -2.21
C THR A 51 -20.49 0.79 -1.33
N GLY A 52 -19.52 1.28 -0.54
CA GLY A 52 -19.72 2.34 0.45
C GLY A 52 -20.20 1.81 1.81
N ASP A 53 -20.53 0.52 1.89
CA ASP A 53 -20.72 -0.19 3.15
C ASP A 53 -19.36 -0.71 3.63
N PHE A 54 -18.77 0.00 4.59
CA PHE A 54 -17.45 -0.32 5.11
C PHE A 54 -17.31 -1.78 5.55
N THR A 55 -18.26 -2.31 6.33
CA THR A 55 -18.16 -3.67 6.87
C THR A 55 -18.22 -4.70 5.75
N LYS A 56 -19.15 -4.53 4.80
CA LYS A 56 -19.24 -5.41 3.63
C LYS A 56 -17.97 -5.38 2.78
N ASP A 57 -17.45 -4.18 2.52
CA ASP A 57 -16.30 -3.97 1.65
C ASP A 57 -15.01 -4.54 2.28
N VAL A 58 -14.76 -4.32 3.57
CA VAL A 58 -13.57 -4.91 4.23
C VAL A 58 -13.66 -6.43 4.31
N ILE A 59 -14.84 -7.02 4.50
CA ILE A 59 -15.03 -8.48 4.46
C ILE A 59 -14.71 -9.02 3.07
N ALA A 60 -15.17 -8.35 2.01
CA ALA A 60 -14.87 -8.73 0.63
C ALA A 60 -13.35 -8.67 0.34
N ILE A 61 -12.69 -7.59 0.76
CA ILE A 61 -11.23 -7.43 0.66
C ILE A 61 -10.50 -8.56 1.37
N GLY A 62 -10.86 -8.83 2.63
CA GLY A 62 -10.24 -9.90 3.43
C GLY A 62 -10.37 -11.28 2.78
N LYS A 63 -11.54 -11.61 2.22
CA LYS A 63 -11.76 -12.87 1.50
C LYS A 63 -10.92 -12.97 0.23
N VAL A 64 -10.81 -11.89 -0.55
CA VAL A 64 -9.96 -11.86 -1.74
C VAL A 64 -8.50 -12.05 -1.36
N LEU A 65 -8.01 -11.38 -0.32
CA LEU A 65 -6.65 -11.57 0.18
C LEU A 65 -6.40 -13.04 0.58
N GLU A 66 -7.29 -13.63 1.36
CA GLU A 66 -7.18 -15.03 1.79
C GLU A 66 -7.19 -16.02 0.61
N GLN A 67 -8.07 -15.81 -0.37
CA GLN A 67 -8.15 -16.63 -1.59
C GLN A 67 -6.86 -16.56 -2.42
N ASN A 68 -6.15 -15.43 -2.35
CA ASN A 68 -4.84 -15.25 -2.99
C ASN A 68 -3.67 -15.75 -2.11
N GLY A 69 -3.96 -16.45 -1.00
CA GLY A 69 -2.96 -17.02 -0.12
C GLY A 69 -2.27 -15.99 0.79
N ILE A 70 -2.80 -14.77 0.89
CA ILE A 70 -2.27 -13.73 1.76
C ILE A 70 -2.85 -13.94 3.16
N ASN A 71 -1.97 -14.06 4.14
CA ASN A 71 -2.30 -14.24 5.55
C ASN A 71 -1.91 -13.03 6.41
N GLU A 72 -0.95 -12.22 5.97
CA GLU A 72 -0.58 -10.96 6.61
C GLU A 72 -0.44 -9.84 5.60
N VAL A 73 -0.96 -8.66 5.94
CA VAL A 73 -0.71 -7.40 5.23
C VAL A 73 0.04 -6.48 6.19
N LYS A 74 1.22 -6.02 5.80
CA LYS A 74 2.12 -5.26 6.66
C LYS A 74 2.15 -3.80 6.24
N PHE A 75 2.05 -2.91 7.22
CA PHE A 75 2.20 -1.48 7.02
C PHE A 75 3.07 -0.88 8.12
N SER A 76 3.64 0.27 7.83
CA SER A 76 4.35 1.15 8.76
C SER A 76 3.64 2.50 8.81
N ALA A 77 3.60 3.10 9.99
CA ALA A 77 2.87 4.35 10.20
C ALA A 77 3.78 5.42 10.81
N TRP A 78 4.05 6.46 10.05
CA TRP A 78 4.92 7.56 10.44
C TRP A 78 4.09 8.80 10.72
N GLY A 79 4.52 9.60 11.69
CA GLY A 79 3.83 10.84 12.01
C GLY A 79 4.72 11.92 12.59
N SER A 80 4.17 13.12 12.64
CA SER A 80 4.85 14.27 13.23
C SER A 80 3.92 15.31 13.82
N GLY A 81 4.47 16.19 14.66
CA GLY A 81 3.77 17.34 15.25
C GLY A 81 4.01 17.54 16.75
N ASP A 82 3.13 18.30 17.39
CA ASP A 82 3.17 18.52 18.83
C ASP A 82 2.95 17.22 19.63
N PRO A 83 3.30 17.14 20.93
CA PRO A 83 3.17 15.90 21.70
C PRO A 83 1.78 15.24 21.67
N ASN A 84 0.69 15.99 21.48
CA ASN A 84 -0.65 15.39 21.38
C ASN A 84 -0.93 14.77 20.00
N SER A 85 -0.16 15.17 18.97
CA SER A 85 -0.29 14.66 17.61
C SER A 85 0.24 13.22 17.45
N VAL A 86 0.96 12.66 18.43
CA VAL A 86 1.37 11.25 18.43
C VAL A 86 0.19 10.29 18.28
N MET A 87 -0.98 10.67 18.79
CA MET A 87 -2.20 9.86 18.69
C MET A 87 -2.71 9.69 17.27
N ARG A 88 -2.30 10.53 16.31
CA ARG A 88 -2.68 10.38 14.90
C ARG A 88 -2.10 9.11 14.28
N VAL A 89 -0.86 8.75 14.64
CA VAL A 89 -0.23 7.47 14.24
C VAL A 89 -0.97 6.30 14.88
N TYR A 90 -1.29 6.39 16.17
CA TYR A 90 -2.06 5.35 16.85
C TYR A 90 -3.50 5.22 16.34
N GLY A 91 -4.07 6.24 15.70
CA GLY A 91 -5.33 6.14 14.97
C GLY A 91 -5.27 5.09 13.85
N ILE A 92 -4.15 4.99 13.13
CA ILE A 92 -3.92 3.99 12.07
C ILE A 92 -3.78 2.59 12.68
N VAL A 93 -3.07 2.48 13.81
CA VAL A 93 -2.95 1.22 14.57
C VAL A 93 -4.32 0.73 15.03
N GLU A 94 -5.15 1.64 15.54
CA GLU A 94 -6.52 1.33 15.94
C GLU A 94 -7.41 0.95 14.76
N ALA A 95 -7.27 1.59 13.60
CA ALA A 95 -7.98 1.23 12.38
C ALA A 95 -7.65 -0.21 11.95
N ALA A 96 -6.36 -0.57 11.91
CA ALA A 96 -5.93 -1.94 11.63
C ALA A 96 -6.53 -2.94 12.63
N ARG A 97 -6.55 -2.60 13.93
CA ARG A 97 -7.16 -3.44 14.98
C ARG A 97 -8.66 -3.66 14.74
N ARG A 98 -9.40 -2.62 14.34
CA ARG A 98 -10.84 -2.71 14.05
C ARG A 98 -11.13 -3.58 12.83
N ILE A 99 -10.36 -3.42 11.75
CA ILE A 99 -10.51 -4.26 10.55
C ILE A 99 -10.19 -5.72 10.88
N ASN A 100 -9.10 -5.98 11.62
CA ASN A 100 -8.75 -7.34 12.06
C ASN A 100 -9.88 -7.98 12.88
N ARG A 101 -10.53 -7.22 13.75
CA ARG A 101 -11.69 -7.71 14.51
C ARG A 101 -12.85 -8.09 13.59
N VAL A 102 -13.18 -7.26 12.60
CA VAL A 102 -14.22 -7.59 11.60
C VAL A 102 -13.85 -8.87 10.86
N TRP A 103 -12.59 -9.04 10.46
CA TRP A 103 -12.12 -10.25 9.79
C TRP A 103 -12.22 -11.50 10.68
N GLU A 104 -11.78 -11.41 11.92
CA GLU A 104 -11.86 -12.50 12.90
C GLU A 104 -13.30 -12.94 13.15
N GLU A 105 -14.21 -12.00 13.41
CA GLU A 105 -15.64 -12.26 13.63
C GLU A 105 -16.32 -12.90 12.40
N ASN A 106 -15.72 -12.76 11.21
CA ASN A 106 -16.21 -13.32 9.95
C ASN A 106 -15.38 -14.52 9.43
N GLY A 107 -14.48 -15.07 10.27
CA GLY A 107 -13.70 -16.27 9.95
C GLY A 107 -12.63 -16.07 8.88
N ILE A 108 -12.24 -14.83 8.58
CA ILE A 108 -11.18 -14.48 7.63
C ILE A 108 -9.83 -14.57 8.37
N LYS A 109 -8.89 -15.37 7.86
CA LYS A 109 -7.59 -15.63 8.53
C LYS A 109 -6.49 -14.63 8.21
N VAL A 110 -6.81 -13.56 7.47
CA VAL A 110 -5.88 -12.48 7.15
C VAL A 110 -5.71 -11.56 8.36
N LYS A 111 -4.53 -10.96 8.50
CA LYS A 111 -4.26 -9.96 9.53
C LYS A 111 -3.51 -8.76 8.97
N ILE A 112 -3.96 -7.56 9.29
CA ILE A 112 -3.20 -6.33 9.14
C ILE A 112 -2.25 -6.19 10.33
N VAL A 113 -0.97 -5.97 10.05
CA VAL A 113 0.08 -5.77 11.06
C VAL A 113 0.75 -4.43 10.81
N ILE A 114 0.68 -3.54 11.80
CA ILE A 114 1.53 -2.33 11.80
C ILE A 114 2.90 -2.75 12.36
N THR A 115 3.90 -2.85 11.50
CA THR A 115 5.24 -3.38 11.83
C THR A 115 6.12 -2.34 12.49
N ASP A 116 5.87 -1.05 12.22
CA ASP A 116 6.63 0.06 12.76
C ASP A 116 5.74 1.29 12.97
N THR A 117 6.03 2.02 14.04
CA THR A 117 5.44 3.33 14.31
C THR A 117 6.56 4.32 14.61
N HIS A 118 6.70 5.33 13.77
CA HIS A 118 7.73 6.36 13.90
C HIS A 118 7.11 7.71 14.16
N TYR A 119 7.70 8.49 15.07
CA TYR A 119 7.20 9.81 15.42
C TYR A 119 8.31 10.83 15.64
N VAL A 120 8.16 11.99 15.00
CA VAL A 120 9.11 13.11 15.12
C VAL A 120 8.36 14.40 15.42
N ALA A 121 8.81 15.19 16.39
CA ALA A 121 8.09 16.40 16.79
C ALA A 121 8.04 17.47 15.68
N SER A 122 9.10 17.58 14.89
CA SER A 122 9.22 18.54 13.79
C SER A 122 8.60 17.99 12.51
N PHE A 123 7.59 18.69 11.99
CA PHE A 123 6.99 18.39 10.69
C PHE A 123 8.03 18.42 9.55
N GLN A 124 8.94 19.39 9.59
CA GLN A 124 9.96 19.58 8.56
C GLN A 124 11.03 18.48 8.61
N ASP A 125 11.46 18.07 9.79
CA ASP A 125 12.47 17.01 9.93
C ASP A 125 11.89 15.68 9.48
N ALA A 126 10.65 15.38 9.88
CA ALA A 126 9.93 14.20 9.41
C ALA A 126 9.77 14.17 7.89
N TYR A 127 9.51 15.32 7.27
CA TYR A 127 9.43 15.45 5.81
C TYR A 127 10.77 15.17 5.12
N GLN A 128 11.87 15.75 5.60
CA GLN A 128 13.19 15.51 5.03
C GLN A 128 13.64 14.05 5.22
N GLU A 129 13.36 13.48 6.39
CA GLU A 129 13.61 12.07 6.64
C GLU A 129 12.81 11.19 5.69
N TYR A 130 11.49 11.42 5.56
CA TYR A 130 10.61 10.69 4.65
C TYR A 130 11.14 10.71 3.21
N LEU A 131 11.48 11.89 2.68
CA LEU A 131 12.04 12.02 1.33
C LEU A 131 13.37 11.28 1.17
N SER A 132 14.24 11.31 2.19
CA SER A 132 15.52 10.58 2.14
C SER A 132 15.35 9.06 2.12
N LYS A 133 14.21 8.56 2.62
CA LYS A 133 13.90 7.13 2.77
C LYS A 133 13.05 6.58 1.64
N GLN A 134 12.33 7.43 0.90
CA GLN A 134 11.51 7.05 -0.24
C GLN A 134 12.28 6.25 -1.31
N PRO A 135 13.45 6.71 -1.82
CA PRO A 135 14.21 5.96 -2.83
C PRO A 135 14.72 4.59 -2.35
N LEU A 136 14.78 4.39 -1.03
CA LEU A 136 15.27 3.15 -0.41
C LEU A 136 14.13 2.17 -0.09
N GLY A 137 12.87 2.56 -0.31
CA GLY A 137 11.71 1.78 0.13
C GLY A 137 11.63 1.62 1.65
N GLN A 138 12.15 2.60 2.40
CA GLN A 138 12.21 2.57 3.87
C GLN A 138 11.30 3.62 4.53
N ALA A 139 10.60 4.43 3.74
CA ALA A 139 9.64 5.40 4.26
C ALA A 139 8.37 4.69 4.76
N GLY A 140 7.66 5.34 5.67
CA GLY A 140 6.38 4.83 6.17
C GLY A 140 5.33 4.69 5.05
N ASP A 141 4.55 3.61 5.08
CA ASP A 141 3.41 3.41 4.17
C ASP A 141 2.33 4.48 4.41
N PHE A 142 2.14 4.86 5.67
CA PHE A 142 1.37 6.02 6.07
C PHE A 142 2.29 7.13 6.56
N PHE A 143 2.00 8.36 6.15
CA PHE A 143 2.75 9.53 6.59
C PHE A 143 1.81 10.65 7.04
N VAL A 144 1.68 10.80 8.36
CA VAL A 144 0.87 11.86 8.98
C VAL A 144 1.74 13.10 9.18
N ASN A 145 1.55 14.11 8.33
CA ASN A 145 2.30 15.37 8.40
C ASN A 145 1.37 16.59 8.16
N SER A 146 1.94 17.78 8.11
CA SER A 146 1.27 19.03 7.76
C SER A 146 0.81 19.01 6.29
N TYR A 147 -0.40 19.53 6.06
CA TYR A 147 -0.94 19.76 4.71
C TYR A 147 -0.04 20.67 3.86
N ALA A 148 0.86 21.45 4.48
CA ALA A 148 1.81 22.31 3.79
C ALA A 148 2.74 21.55 2.82
N PHE A 149 2.93 20.25 3.01
CA PHE A 149 3.78 19.41 2.14
C PHE A 149 2.97 18.59 1.12
N LEU A 150 1.64 18.64 1.18
CA LEU A 150 0.74 17.82 0.34
C LEU A 150 1.02 18.01 -1.15
N SER A 151 1.11 19.27 -1.61
CA SER A 151 1.29 19.57 -3.03
C SER A 151 2.59 19.01 -3.59
N THR A 152 3.69 19.17 -2.87
CA THR A 152 5.00 18.68 -3.32
C THR A 152 5.02 17.15 -3.36
N LEU A 153 4.52 16.49 -2.32
CA LEU A 153 4.45 15.04 -2.28
C LEU A 153 3.53 14.46 -3.37
N ALA A 154 2.44 15.16 -3.70
CA ALA A 154 1.53 14.78 -4.78
C ALA A 154 2.15 14.97 -6.16
N ASP A 155 2.79 16.12 -6.43
CA ASP A 155 3.49 16.40 -7.68
C ASP A 155 4.64 15.42 -7.95
N GLU A 156 5.34 14.99 -6.89
CA GLU A 156 6.43 14.01 -6.96
C GLU A 156 5.94 12.55 -7.03
N GLY A 157 4.63 12.32 -6.90
CA GLY A 157 4.02 11.00 -7.03
C GLY A 157 4.20 10.10 -5.79
N TYR A 158 4.48 10.68 -4.62
CA TYR A 158 4.64 9.94 -3.36
C TYR A 158 3.33 9.68 -2.62
N ILE A 159 2.23 10.30 -3.03
CA ILE A 159 0.91 10.13 -2.41
C ILE A 159 0.02 9.28 -3.29
N LEU A 160 -0.57 8.24 -2.68
CA LEU A 160 -1.68 7.51 -3.29
C LEU A 160 -2.90 8.43 -3.36
N ASP A 161 -3.38 8.68 -4.57
CA ASP A 161 -4.66 9.34 -4.77
C ASP A 161 -5.80 8.44 -4.29
N ILE A 162 -6.53 8.91 -3.27
CA ILE A 162 -7.64 8.18 -2.66
C ILE A 162 -9.02 8.70 -3.09
N THR A 163 -9.12 9.55 -4.12
CA THR A 163 -10.37 10.18 -4.56
C THR A 163 -11.53 9.19 -4.67
N ASP A 164 -11.29 8.05 -5.34
CA ASP A 164 -12.34 7.04 -5.57
C ASP A 164 -12.77 6.35 -4.27
N TYR A 165 -11.83 6.09 -3.36
CA TYR A 165 -12.13 5.56 -2.03
C TYR A 165 -12.95 6.57 -1.21
N ALA A 166 -12.53 7.84 -1.20
CA ALA A 166 -13.23 8.91 -0.49
C ALA A 166 -14.66 9.10 -1.01
N ASN A 167 -14.85 9.01 -2.34
CA ASN A 167 -16.17 9.08 -2.97
C ASN A 167 -17.05 7.88 -2.61
N ALA A 168 -16.50 6.67 -2.54
CA ALA A 168 -17.25 5.48 -2.13
C ALA A 168 -17.78 5.62 -0.70
N TYR A 169 -17.03 6.25 0.20
CA TYR A 169 -17.39 6.47 1.61
C TYR A 169 -17.78 7.92 1.91
N LYS A 170 -18.40 8.62 0.94
CA LYS A 170 -18.72 10.05 1.05
C LYS A 170 -19.55 10.40 2.28
N ASN A 171 -20.43 9.50 2.71
CA ASN A 171 -21.23 9.65 3.93
C ASN A 171 -20.38 9.79 5.21
N VAL A 172 -19.18 9.21 5.24
CA VAL A 172 -18.22 9.37 6.34
C VAL A 172 -17.39 10.64 6.13
N ILE A 173 -16.93 10.87 4.90
CA ILE A 173 -16.10 12.03 4.56
C ILE A 173 -16.85 13.36 4.78
N ASP A 174 -18.15 13.39 4.50
CA ASP A 174 -19.01 14.58 4.67
C ASP A 174 -19.28 14.96 6.14
N ASP A 175 -18.96 14.08 7.10
CA ASP A 175 -19.07 14.38 8.53
C ASP A 175 -17.89 15.23 9.05
N PHE A 176 -16.84 15.40 8.25
CA PHE A 176 -15.71 16.27 8.59
C PHE A 176 -16.00 17.73 8.24
N TYR A 177 -15.34 18.66 8.94
CA TYR A 177 -15.42 20.08 8.61
C TYR A 177 -14.98 20.33 7.15
N PRO A 178 -15.79 21.05 6.34
CA PRO A 178 -15.49 21.25 4.92
C PRO A 178 -14.10 21.84 4.66
N SER A 179 -13.64 22.76 5.51
CA SER A 179 -12.31 23.37 5.39
C SER A 179 -11.16 22.37 5.53
N LEU A 180 -11.33 21.30 6.32
CA LEU A 180 -10.32 20.25 6.47
C LEU A 180 -10.30 19.31 5.27
N ILE A 181 -11.48 19.03 4.70
CA ILE A 181 -11.59 18.25 3.46
C ILE A 181 -10.97 19.02 2.30
N GLU A 182 -11.26 20.31 2.13
CA GLU A 182 -10.65 21.13 1.09
C GLU A 182 -9.13 21.26 1.24
N ALA A 183 -8.62 21.36 2.48
CA ALA A 183 -7.18 21.38 2.73
C ALA A 183 -6.47 20.05 2.43
N SER A 184 -7.22 18.97 2.29
CA SER A 184 -6.70 17.63 1.97
C SER A 184 -6.70 17.35 0.47
N LYS A 185 -7.21 18.28 -0.35
CA LYS A 185 -7.27 18.14 -1.82
C LYS A 185 -6.07 18.79 -2.51
N PHE A 186 -5.65 18.19 -3.61
CA PHE A 186 -4.68 18.76 -4.53
C PHE A 186 -5.19 18.63 -5.97
N ASN A 187 -5.24 19.75 -6.70
CA ASN A 187 -5.81 19.81 -8.06
C ASN A 187 -7.24 19.21 -8.17
N GLY A 188 -8.04 19.35 -7.11
CA GLY A 188 -9.42 18.86 -7.04
C GLY A 188 -9.57 17.36 -6.77
N ARG A 189 -8.46 16.69 -6.41
CA ARG A 189 -8.39 15.27 -6.05
C ARG A 189 -8.07 15.13 -4.56
#